data_AF-X6NFW2-F1
#
_entry.id   AF-X6NFW2-F1
#
_cell.length_a   1.000
_cell.length_b   1.000
_cell.length_c   1.000
_cell.angle_alpha   90.00
_cell.angle_beta   90.00
_cell.angle_gamma   90.00
#
_symmetry.space_group_name_H-M   'P 1'
#
loop_
_entity.id
_entity.type
_entity.pdbx_description
1 polymer ?
#
loop_
_entity_poly.entity_id
_entity_poly.type
_entity_poly.pdbx_seq_one_letter_code
_entity_poly.pdbx_strand_id
1 'polypeptide(L)'
;MEIENENSEAKRENNIFRIFQYMSDQNISEEMESLQKAKKSTEEVAEAICDLESMLNEKKTILCFRRLVHKKLKKDLEDTMEETSNWRLSLVKELAKSKVRIDTSITIARRLKSTMTRLRKEINQESNISIRNCKTKKISKKIKKWGGMVEKNFQETMTSWKTIWQDAENLRIKWGELYTSFEQFRFYI
;
A
#
# COMPACT_ATOMS: atom_id res chain seq x y z
N MET A 1 8.82 103.64 41.21
CA MET A 1 9.97 102.79 40.81
C MET A 1 9.53 101.32 40.86
N GLU A 2 8.39 101.00 40.25
CA GLU A 2 7.71 99.68 40.35
C GLU A 2 7.47 99.06 38.97
N ILE A 3 7.32 99.90 37.92
CA ILE A 3 7.02 99.48 36.53
C ILE A 3 8.19 98.73 35.86
N GLU A 4 9.45 99.00 36.24
CA GLU A 4 10.62 98.27 35.68
C GLU A 4 10.79 96.88 36.30
N ASN A 5 10.26 96.65 37.51
CA ASN A 5 10.35 95.35 38.19
C ASN A 5 9.28 94.38 37.68
N GLU A 6 8.04 94.85 37.46
CA GLU A 6 6.95 94.07 36.86
C GLU A 6 7.28 93.58 35.43
N ASN A 7 8.00 94.39 34.64
CA ASN A 7 8.42 94.02 33.30
C ASN A 7 9.57 92.99 33.29
N SER A 8 10.40 92.98 34.34
CA SER A 8 11.42 91.94 34.60
C SER A 8 10.77 90.62 35.02
N GLU A 9 9.71 90.69 35.82
CA GLU A 9 8.97 89.56 36.36
C GLU A 9 8.12 88.87 35.29
N ALA A 10 7.35 89.64 34.51
CA ALA A 10 6.57 89.12 33.37
C ALA A 10 7.45 88.45 32.30
N LYS A 11 8.68 88.94 32.09
CA LYS A 11 9.65 88.33 31.17
C LYS A 11 10.22 87.01 31.73
N ARG A 12 10.41 86.91 33.04
CA ARG A 12 10.80 85.65 33.71
C ARG A 12 9.68 84.62 33.67
N GLU A 13 8.45 85.04 33.95
CA GLU A 13 7.27 84.16 33.88
C GLU A 13 7.04 83.61 32.47
N ASN A 14 7.20 84.45 31.43
CA ASN A 14 7.11 84.02 30.03
C ASN A 14 8.21 83.01 29.67
N ASN A 15 9.44 83.21 30.15
CA ASN A 15 10.52 82.24 29.94
C ASN A 15 10.28 80.92 30.67
N ILE A 16 9.78 80.96 31.92
CA ILE A 16 9.42 79.75 32.68
C ILE A 16 8.30 78.99 31.97
N PHE A 17 7.26 79.69 31.51
CA PHE A 17 6.16 79.11 30.75
C PHE A 17 6.65 78.44 29.45
N ARG A 18 7.53 79.09 28.68
CA ARG A 18 8.13 78.50 27.46
C ARG A 18 8.98 77.27 27.74
N ILE A 19 9.71 77.25 28.86
CA ILE A 19 10.49 76.06 29.28
C ILE A 19 9.54 74.92 29.65
N PHE A 20 8.47 75.18 30.40
CA PHE A 20 7.45 74.17 30.69
C PHE A 20 6.75 73.66 29.42
N GLN A 21 6.43 74.55 28.49
CA GLN A 21 5.83 74.18 27.22
C GLN A 21 6.78 73.33 26.37
N TYR A 22 8.06 73.69 26.27
CA TYR A 22 9.08 72.91 25.58
C TYR A 22 9.29 71.52 26.20
N MET A 23 9.38 71.43 27.53
CA MET A 23 9.48 70.13 28.23
C MET A 23 8.24 69.27 28.04
N SER A 24 7.05 69.88 28.02
CA SER A 24 5.78 69.20 27.75
C SER A 24 5.72 68.68 26.31
N ASP A 25 6.10 69.51 25.33
CA ASP A 25 6.11 69.15 23.91
C ASP A 25 7.15 68.05 23.62
N GLN A 26 8.29 68.09 24.30
CA GLN A 26 9.32 67.04 24.21
C GLN A 26 8.84 65.71 24.80
N ASN A 27 8.20 65.71 25.96
CA ASN A 27 7.60 64.51 26.54
C ASN A 27 6.52 63.90 25.64
N ILE A 28 5.65 64.73 25.04
CA ILE A 28 4.62 64.29 24.09
C ILE A 28 5.27 63.66 22.84
N SER A 29 6.36 64.23 22.34
CA SER A 29 7.11 63.70 21.20
C SER A 29 7.72 62.32 21.50
N GLU A 30 8.34 62.15 22.66
CA GLU A 30 8.94 60.87 23.09
C GLU A 30 7.88 59.78 23.31
N GLU A 31 6.72 60.15 23.86
CA GLU A 31 5.58 59.26 24.05
C GLU A 31 4.96 58.84 22.70
N MET A 32 4.85 59.77 21.74
CA MET A 32 4.37 59.48 20.40
C MET A 32 5.31 58.55 19.63
N GLU A 33 6.64 58.71 19.75
CA GLU A 33 7.62 57.78 19.17
C GLU A 33 7.52 56.38 19.79
N SER A 34 7.35 56.32 21.12
CA SER A 34 7.16 55.06 21.85
C SER A 34 5.87 54.34 21.43
N LEU A 35 4.78 55.08 21.25
CA LEU A 35 3.51 54.55 20.74
C LEU A 35 3.62 54.06 19.29
N GLN A 36 4.36 54.76 18.43
CA GLN A 36 4.62 54.29 17.06
C GLN A 36 5.44 52.99 17.04
N LYS A 37 6.46 52.86 17.91
CA LYS A 37 7.23 51.62 18.07
C LYS A 37 6.34 50.48 18.59
N ALA A 38 5.50 50.75 19.59
CA ALA A 38 4.56 49.77 20.11
C ALA A 38 3.55 49.32 19.04
N LYS A 39 3.00 50.27 18.27
CA LYS A 39 2.10 49.97 17.14
C LYS A 39 2.76 49.07 16.10
N LYS A 40 3.98 49.42 15.67
CA LYS A 40 4.74 48.60 14.72
C LYS A 40 5.00 47.19 15.26
N SER A 41 5.38 47.08 16.53
CA SER A 41 5.58 45.78 17.18
C SER A 41 4.28 44.96 17.24
N THR A 42 3.13 45.59 17.50
CA THR A 42 1.83 44.89 17.45
C THR A 42 1.44 44.43 16.05
N GLU A 43 1.78 45.20 15.01
CA GLU A 43 1.58 44.82 13.60
C GLU A 43 2.46 43.62 13.23
N GLU A 44 3.74 43.61 13.62
CA GLU A 44 4.66 42.49 13.43
C GLU A 44 4.18 41.22 14.16
N VAL A 45 3.64 41.35 15.38
CA VAL A 45 3.04 40.23 16.11
C VAL A 45 1.79 39.70 15.41
N ALA A 46 0.94 40.58 14.88
CA ALA A 46 -0.25 40.16 14.13
C ALA A 46 0.11 39.40 12.84
N GLU A 47 1.15 39.83 12.12
CA GLU A 47 1.68 39.13 10.94
C GLU A 47 2.21 37.73 11.31
N ALA A 48 2.99 37.63 12.40
CA ALA A 48 3.48 36.34 12.89
C ALA A 48 2.35 35.39 13.31
N ILE A 49 1.26 35.91 13.88
CA ILE A 49 0.07 35.10 14.21
C ILE A 49 -0.58 34.55 12.92
N CYS A 50 -0.76 35.38 11.90
CA CYS A 50 -1.30 34.95 10.61
C CYS A 50 -0.44 33.85 9.97
N ASP A 51 0.89 33.99 10.00
CA ASP A 51 1.81 32.97 9.49
C ASP A 51 1.70 31.65 10.26
N LEU A 52 1.64 31.72 11.59
CA LEU A 52 1.47 30.53 12.44
C LEU A 52 0.13 29.84 12.18
N GLU A 53 -0.95 30.58 11.97
CA GLU A 53 -2.26 30.03 11.61
C GLU A 53 -2.25 29.34 10.24
N SER A 54 -1.57 29.95 9.25
CA SER A 54 -1.37 29.37 7.92
C SER A 54 -0.59 28.04 7.99
N MET A 55 0.55 28.04 8.68
CA MET A 55 1.37 26.83 8.90
C MET A 55 0.59 25.74 9.66
N LEU A 56 -0.22 26.13 10.65
CA LEU A 56 -1.08 25.19 11.38
C LEU A 56 -2.11 24.54 10.46
N ASN A 57 -2.71 25.30 9.54
CA ASN A 57 -3.69 24.79 8.59
C ASN A 57 -3.06 23.84 7.57
N GLU A 58 -1.86 24.16 7.07
CA GLU A 58 -1.08 23.27 6.20
C GLU A 58 -0.76 21.95 6.91
N LYS A 59 -0.27 22.02 8.16
CA LYS A 59 0.02 20.82 8.97
C LYS A 59 -1.20 19.95 9.21
N LYS A 60 -2.37 20.55 9.48
CA LYS A 60 -3.64 19.82 9.63
C LYS A 60 -4.03 19.10 8.33
N THR A 61 -3.84 19.75 7.18
CA THR A 61 -4.12 19.16 5.86
C THR A 61 -3.22 17.96 5.60
N ILE A 62 -1.91 18.08 5.86
CA ILE A 62 -0.94 16.99 5.74
C ILE A 62 -1.32 15.81 6.65
N LEU A 63 -1.68 16.08 7.91
CA LEU A 63 -2.08 15.02 8.86
C LEU A 63 -3.37 14.29 8.40
N CYS A 64 -4.34 15.03 7.85
CA CYS A 64 -5.56 14.44 7.31
C CYS A 64 -5.25 13.51 6.11
N PHE A 65 -4.44 14.00 5.16
CA PHE A 65 -3.99 13.20 4.02
C PHE A 65 -3.23 11.94 4.47
N ARG A 66 -2.28 12.09 5.42
CA ARG A 66 -1.54 10.96 6.01
C ARG A 66 -2.46 9.90 6.59
N ARG A 67 -3.50 10.31 7.33
CA ARG A 67 -4.47 9.39 7.93
C ARG A 67 -5.27 8.64 6.87
N LEU A 68 -5.67 9.30 5.79
CA LEU A 68 -6.40 8.69 4.68
C LEU A 68 -5.53 7.66 3.96
N VAL A 69 -4.30 8.03 3.60
CA VAL A 69 -3.36 7.12 2.91
C VAL A 69 -3.02 5.92 3.80
N HIS A 70 -2.72 6.14 5.09
CA HIS A 70 -2.46 5.05 6.03
C HIS A 70 -3.66 4.09 6.15
N LYS A 71 -4.89 4.62 6.24
CA LYS A 71 -6.10 3.78 6.32
C LYS A 71 -6.27 2.94 5.05
N LYS A 72 -6.00 3.52 3.88
CA LYS A 72 -6.04 2.81 2.60
C LYS A 72 -4.98 1.71 2.54
N LEU A 73 -3.71 2.05 2.79
CA LEU A 73 -2.59 1.09 2.79
C LEU A 73 -2.83 -0.07 3.74
N LYS A 74 -3.34 0.21 4.94
CA LYS A 74 -3.70 -0.82 5.91
C LYS A 74 -4.74 -1.79 5.34
N LYS A 75 -5.80 -1.26 4.74
CA LYS A 75 -6.85 -2.08 4.14
C LYS A 75 -6.32 -2.90 2.96
N ASP A 76 -5.60 -2.27 2.05
CA ASP A 76 -5.04 -2.95 0.86
C ASP A 76 -4.07 -4.07 1.28
N LEU A 77 -3.32 -3.89 2.37
CA LEU A 77 -2.48 -4.92 2.98
C LEU A 77 -3.31 -6.08 3.57
N GLU A 78 -4.34 -5.77 4.36
CA GLU A 78 -5.24 -6.78 4.94
C GLU A 78 -5.89 -7.63 3.85
N ASP A 79 -6.45 -7.01 2.81
CA ASP A 79 -7.07 -7.68 1.67
C ASP A 79 -6.05 -8.56 0.91
N THR A 80 -4.85 -8.04 0.64
CA THR A 80 -3.79 -8.79 -0.07
C THR A 80 -3.26 -9.96 0.75
N MET A 81 -3.17 -9.82 2.08
CA MET A 81 -2.79 -10.92 2.97
C MET A 81 -3.85 -12.01 3.02
N GLU A 82 -5.12 -11.65 3.02
CA GLU A 82 -6.24 -12.60 2.95
C GLU A 82 -6.20 -13.38 1.62
N GLU A 83 -6.08 -12.68 0.49
CA GLU A 83 -5.96 -13.30 -0.82
C GLU A 83 -4.75 -14.24 -0.90
N THR A 84 -3.60 -13.84 -0.35
CA THR A 84 -2.40 -14.68 -0.27
C THR A 84 -2.64 -15.95 0.53
N SER A 85 -3.38 -15.84 1.65
CA SER A 85 -3.73 -16.99 2.49
C SER A 85 -4.67 -17.95 1.75
N ASN A 86 -5.67 -17.42 1.05
CA ASN A 86 -6.59 -18.20 0.22
C ASN A 86 -5.86 -18.89 -0.95
N TRP A 87 -4.93 -18.21 -1.61
CA TRP A 87 -4.09 -18.81 -2.64
C TRP A 87 -3.23 -19.94 -2.10
N ARG A 88 -2.57 -19.75 -0.94
CA ARG A 88 -1.78 -20.81 -0.29
C ARG A 88 -2.64 -22.05 0.02
N LEU A 89 -3.85 -21.85 0.51
CA LEU A 89 -4.79 -22.94 0.77
C LEU A 89 -5.14 -23.69 -0.54
N SER A 90 -5.40 -22.96 -1.62
CA SER A 90 -5.69 -23.52 -2.95
C SER A 90 -4.50 -24.31 -3.51
N LEU A 91 -3.28 -23.78 -3.36
CA LEU A 91 -2.04 -24.46 -3.74
C LEU A 91 -1.88 -25.80 -3.01
N VAL A 92 -2.06 -25.81 -1.69
CA VAL A 92 -1.96 -27.04 -0.88
C VAL A 92 -3.03 -28.06 -1.29
N LYS A 93 -4.28 -27.61 -1.50
CA LYS A 93 -5.37 -28.48 -1.98
C LYS A 93 -5.04 -29.10 -3.33
N GLU A 94 -4.50 -28.35 -4.27
CA GLU A 94 -4.16 -28.88 -5.59
C GLU A 94 -2.92 -29.77 -5.57
N LEU A 95 -1.92 -29.48 -4.73
CA LEU A 95 -0.79 -30.38 -4.49
C LEU A 95 -1.28 -31.76 -4.00
N ALA A 96 -2.21 -31.77 -3.04
CA ALA A 96 -2.79 -33.01 -2.53
C ALA A 96 -3.56 -33.78 -3.62
N LYS A 97 -4.40 -33.09 -4.40
CA LYS A 97 -5.14 -33.70 -5.52
C LYS A 97 -4.20 -34.25 -6.60
N SER A 98 -3.19 -33.47 -6.97
CA SER A 98 -2.19 -33.84 -7.98
C SER A 98 -1.44 -35.10 -7.57
N LYS A 99 -1.02 -35.19 -6.30
CA LYS A 99 -0.37 -36.39 -5.75
C LYS A 99 -1.26 -37.63 -5.92
N VAL A 100 -2.53 -37.55 -5.52
CA VAL A 100 -3.48 -38.66 -5.64
C VAL A 100 -3.66 -39.08 -7.10
N ARG A 101 -3.77 -38.12 -8.03
CA ARG A 101 -3.89 -38.39 -9.47
C ARG A 101 -2.64 -39.07 -10.03
N ILE A 102 -1.44 -38.64 -9.62
CA ILE A 102 -0.16 -39.25 -10.01
C ILE A 102 -0.06 -40.67 -9.47
N ASP A 103 -0.32 -40.89 -8.18
CA ASP A 103 -0.26 -42.21 -7.54
C ASP A 103 -1.25 -43.19 -8.18
N THR A 104 -2.45 -42.70 -8.51
CA THR A 104 -3.46 -43.46 -9.25
C THR A 104 -2.94 -43.86 -10.64
N SER A 105 -2.33 -42.93 -11.36
CA SER A 105 -1.79 -43.16 -12.71
C SER A 105 -0.63 -44.16 -12.69
N ILE A 106 0.27 -44.07 -11.70
CA ILE A 106 1.36 -45.03 -11.46
C ILE A 106 0.79 -46.43 -11.17
N THR A 107 -0.22 -46.51 -10.30
CA THR A 107 -0.86 -47.79 -9.95
C THR A 107 -1.52 -48.44 -11.16
N ILE A 108 -2.24 -47.65 -11.97
CA ILE A 108 -2.83 -48.10 -13.22
C ILE A 108 -1.75 -48.60 -14.18
N ALA A 109 -0.68 -47.82 -14.39
CA ALA A 109 0.40 -48.18 -15.29
C ALA A 109 1.06 -49.51 -14.88
N ARG A 110 1.29 -49.73 -13.57
CA ARG A 110 1.80 -51.00 -13.04
C ARG A 110 0.87 -52.17 -13.33
N ARG A 111 -0.44 -52.01 -13.10
CA ARG A 111 -1.46 -53.04 -13.42
C ARG A 111 -1.54 -53.35 -14.92
N LEU A 112 -1.37 -52.33 -15.75
CA LEU A 112 -1.37 -52.47 -17.21
C LEU A 112 -0.14 -53.25 -17.68
N LYS A 113 1.04 -52.92 -17.14
CA LYS A 113 2.28 -53.64 -17.42
C LYS A 113 2.16 -55.12 -17.05
N SER A 114 1.68 -55.45 -15.85
CA SER A 114 1.51 -56.86 -15.44
C SER A 114 0.50 -57.60 -16.32
N THR A 115 -0.62 -56.95 -16.64
CA THR A 115 -1.66 -57.50 -17.54
C THR A 115 -1.10 -57.76 -18.94
N MET A 116 -0.33 -56.82 -19.50
CA MET A 116 0.35 -56.97 -20.79
C MET A 116 1.36 -58.12 -20.77
N THR A 117 2.20 -58.22 -19.73
CA THR A 117 3.17 -59.30 -19.60
C THR A 117 2.50 -60.67 -19.54
N ARG A 118 1.43 -60.81 -18.74
CA ARG A 118 0.66 -62.05 -18.67
C ARG A 118 0.05 -62.41 -20.02
N LEU A 119 -0.63 -61.47 -20.65
CA LEU A 119 -1.31 -61.72 -21.91
C LEU A 119 -0.35 -61.98 -23.08
N ARG A 120 0.84 -61.38 -23.08
CA ARG A 120 1.89 -61.69 -24.05
C ARG A 120 2.33 -63.15 -23.95
N LYS A 121 2.45 -63.70 -22.73
CA LYS A 121 2.72 -65.13 -22.52
C LYS A 121 1.57 -65.99 -23.07
N GLU A 122 0.33 -65.66 -22.72
CA GLU A 122 -0.85 -66.40 -23.19
C GLU A 122 -1.01 -66.37 -24.72
N ILE A 123 -0.74 -65.23 -25.35
CA ILE A 123 -0.77 -65.07 -26.82
C ILE A 123 0.27 -65.94 -27.51
N ASN A 124 1.48 -66.00 -26.96
CA ASN A 124 2.58 -66.78 -27.52
C ASN A 124 2.34 -68.29 -27.40
N GLN A 125 1.55 -68.72 -26.41
CA GLN A 125 1.17 -70.13 -26.20
C GLN A 125 -0.08 -70.54 -27.01
N GLU A 126 -0.88 -69.58 -27.48
CA GLU A 126 -2.11 -69.83 -28.24
C GLU A 126 -1.79 -70.16 -29.71
N SER A 127 -2.06 -71.40 -30.14
CA SER A 127 -1.86 -71.84 -31.53
C SER A 127 -2.94 -71.31 -32.48
N ASN A 128 -4.13 -71.00 -31.95
CA ASN A 128 -5.26 -70.51 -32.75
C ASN A 128 -5.16 -68.98 -33.01
N ILE A 129 -4.94 -68.62 -34.27
CA ILE A 129 -4.80 -67.23 -34.74
C ILE A 129 -6.05 -66.37 -34.43
N SER A 130 -7.25 -66.93 -34.55
CA SER A 130 -8.50 -66.21 -34.28
C SER A 130 -8.63 -65.83 -32.80
N ILE A 131 -8.32 -66.77 -31.90
CA ILE A 131 -8.33 -66.53 -30.45
C ILE A 131 -7.26 -65.50 -30.07
N ARG A 132 -6.07 -65.61 -30.66
CA ARG A 132 -4.97 -64.65 -30.48
C ARG A 132 -5.39 -63.23 -30.88
N ASN A 133 -5.99 -63.06 -32.05
CA ASN A 133 -6.47 -61.76 -32.53
C ASN A 133 -7.57 -61.17 -31.63
N CYS A 134 -8.51 -62.00 -31.15
CA CYS A 134 -9.54 -61.56 -30.22
C CYS A 134 -8.97 -61.07 -28.89
N LYS A 135 -8.02 -61.81 -28.30
CA LYS A 135 -7.30 -61.42 -27.06
C LYS A 135 -6.55 -60.11 -27.25
N THR A 136 -5.82 -59.95 -28.34
CA THR A 136 -5.09 -58.70 -28.68
C THR A 136 -6.04 -57.51 -28.83
N LYS A 137 -7.19 -57.68 -29.50
CA LYS A 137 -8.17 -56.60 -29.68
C LYS A 137 -8.79 -56.14 -28.35
N LYS A 138 -9.08 -57.07 -27.43
CA LYS A 138 -9.54 -56.73 -26.07
C LYS A 138 -8.49 -55.92 -25.30
N ILE A 139 -7.21 -56.24 -25.44
CA ILE A 139 -6.10 -55.52 -24.80
C ILE A 139 -5.97 -54.11 -25.36
N SER A 140 -5.95 -53.98 -26.68
CA SER A 140 -5.87 -52.69 -27.35
C SER A 140 -7.00 -51.75 -26.89
N LYS A 141 -8.23 -52.26 -26.76
CA LYS A 141 -9.37 -51.50 -26.20
C LYS A 141 -9.12 -51.06 -24.76
N LYS A 142 -8.59 -51.93 -23.90
CA LYS A 142 -8.25 -51.58 -22.51
C LYS A 142 -7.18 -50.48 -22.48
N ILE A 143 -6.09 -50.62 -23.24
CA ILE A 143 -5.02 -49.62 -23.32
C ILE A 143 -5.57 -48.26 -23.73
N LYS A 144 -6.38 -48.20 -24.81
CA LYS A 144 -7.00 -46.96 -25.27
C LYS A 144 -7.86 -46.29 -24.20
N LYS A 145 -8.69 -47.07 -23.48
CA LYS A 145 -9.52 -46.56 -22.39
C LYS A 145 -8.68 -45.96 -21.27
N TRP A 146 -7.60 -46.62 -20.87
CA TRP A 146 -6.70 -46.15 -19.81
C TRP A 146 -5.89 -44.92 -20.24
N GLY A 147 -5.36 -44.91 -21.47
CA GLY A 147 -4.67 -43.75 -22.02
C GLY A 147 -5.55 -42.51 -22.00
N GLY A 148 -6.82 -42.65 -22.40
CA GLY A 148 -7.78 -41.54 -22.31
C GLY A 148 -8.06 -41.07 -20.88
N MET A 149 -8.08 -41.97 -19.89
CA MET A 149 -8.27 -41.61 -18.48
C MET A 149 -7.05 -40.86 -17.91
N VAL A 150 -5.84 -41.30 -18.24
CA VAL A 150 -4.59 -40.62 -17.83
C VAL A 150 -4.50 -39.24 -18.46
N GLU A 151 -4.77 -39.13 -19.77
CA GLU A 151 -4.77 -37.86 -20.50
C GLU A 151 -5.77 -36.88 -19.87
N LYS A 152 -7.01 -37.31 -19.61
CA LYS A 152 -8.02 -36.48 -18.96
C LYS A 152 -7.55 -35.96 -17.59
N ASN A 153 -7.00 -36.85 -16.75
CA ASN A 153 -6.49 -36.46 -15.43
C ASN A 153 -5.33 -35.46 -15.54
N PHE A 154 -4.46 -35.63 -16.52
CA PHE A 154 -3.33 -34.72 -16.77
C PHE A 154 -3.83 -33.34 -17.21
N GLN A 155 -4.77 -33.27 -18.16
CA GLN A 155 -5.36 -32.02 -18.64
C GLN A 155 -6.11 -31.25 -17.54
N GLU A 156 -6.89 -31.95 -16.71
CA GLU A 156 -7.54 -31.34 -15.54
C GLU A 156 -6.51 -30.76 -14.56
N THR A 157 -5.46 -31.53 -14.26
CA THR A 157 -4.39 -31.09 -13.35
C THR A 157 -3.66 -29.88 -13.93
N MET A 158 -3.28 -29.92 -15.20
CA MET A 158 -2.55 -28.83 -15.85
C MET A 158 -3.38 -27.54 -15.90
N THR A 159 -4.69 -27.65 -16.14
CA THR A 159 -5.60 -26.49 -16.09
C THR A 159 -5.63 -25.87 -14.69
N SER A 160 -5.78 -26.69 -13.64
CA SER A 160 -5.76 -26.21 -12.26
C SER A 160 -4.42 -25.55 -11.88
N TRP A 161 -3.30 -26.13 -12.29
CA TRP A 161 -1.97 -25.55 -12.06
C TRP A 161 -1.77 -24.21 -12.79
N LYS A 162 -2.29 -24.07 -14.01
CA LYS A 162 -2.28 -22.79 -14.73
C LYS A 162 -3.03 -21.71 -13.97
N THR A 163 -4.20 -22.02 -13.40
CA THR A 163 -4.95 -21.07 -12.57
C THR A 163 -4.15 -20.67 -11.34
N ILE A 164 -3.59 -21.63 -10.60
CA ILE A 164 -2.77 -21.36 -9.41
C ILE A 164 -1.56 -20.48 -9.73
N TRP A 165 -0.93 -20.74 -10.87
CA TRP A 165 0.20 -19.94 -11.35
C TRP A 165 -0.23 -18.51 -11.67
N GLN A 166 -1.35 -18.35 -12.38
CA GLN A 166 -1.88 -17.03 -12.73
C GLN A 166 -2.26 -16.22 -11.48
N ASP A 167 -2.89 -16.88 -10.50
CA ASP A 167 -3.23 -16.25 -9.23
C ASP A 167 -1.97 -15.82 -8.45
N ALA A 168 -0.91 -16.63 -8.49
CA ALA A 168 0.37 -16.29 -7.87
C ALA A 168 0.99 -15.04 -8.53
N GLU A 169 0.93 -14.94 -9.85
CA GLU A 169 1.45 -13.78 -10.59
C GLU A 169 0.64 -12.51 -10.29
N ASN A 170 -0.68 -12.62 -10.23
CA ASN A 170 -1.56 -11.51 -9.84
C ASN A 170 -1.23 -11.02 -8.41
N LEU A 171 -1.01 -11.95 -7.47
CA LEU A 171 -0.60 -11.61 -6.12
C LEU A 171 0.77 -10.95 -6.08
N ARG A 172 1.73 -11.43 -6.88
CA ARG A 172 3.07 -10.83 -6.99
C ARG A 172 2.97 -9.36 -7.42
N ILE A 173 2.10 -9.06 -8.38
CA ILE A 173 1.84 -7.69 -8.84
C ILE A 173 1.25 -6.85 -7.71
N LYS A 174 0.20 -7.32 -7.03
CA LYS A 174 -0.43 -6.61 -5.90
C LYS A 174 0.55 -6.29 -4.77
N TRP A 175 1.39 -7.26 -4.40
CA TRP A 175 2.45 -7.03 -3.40
C TRP A 175 3.47 -5.98 -3.86
N GLY A 176 3.81 -5.95 -5.15
CA GLY A 176 4.69 -4.92 -5.72
C GLY A 176 4.06 -3.51 -5.70
N GLU A 177 2.77 -3.40 -6.01
CA GLU A 177 2.01 -2.15 -5.94
C GLU A 177 1.90 -1.63 -4.50
N LEU A 178 1.63 -2.52 -3.54
CA LEU A 178 1.62 -2.21 -2.11
C LEU A 178 2.98 -1.70 -1.64
N TYR A 179 4.06 -2.40 -2.00
CA TYR A 179 5.42 -2.00 -1.65
C TYR A 179 5.74 -0.60 -2.20
N THR A 180 5.40 -0.35 -3.46
CA THR A 180 5.59 0.97 -4.09
C THR A 180 4.80 2.06 -3.37
N SER A 181 3.54 1.79 -3.05
CA SER A 181 2.66 2.72 -2.33
C SER A 181 3.16 3.00 -0.90
N PHE A 182 3.71 1.98 -0.24
CA PHE A 182 4.32 2.10 1.08
C PHE A 182 5.60 2.94 1.04
N GLU A 183 6.49 2.71 0.07
CA GLU A 183 7.70 3.52 -0.10
C GLU A 183 7.35 4.98 -0.41
N GLN A 184 6.38 5.24 -1.28
CA GLN A 184 5.89 6.61 -1.53
C GLN A 184 5.39 7.25 -0.24
N PHE A 185 4.54 6.56 0.52
CA PHE A 185 4.07 7.06 1.81
C PHE A 185 5.23 7.35 2.78
N ARG A 186 6.29 6.54 2.77
CA ARG A 186 7.49 6.75 3.60
C ARG A 186 8.29 7.99 3.19
N PHE A 187 8.42 8.29 1.90
CA PHE A 187 9.18 9.45 1.41
C PHE A 187 8.41 10.77 1.49
N TYR A 188 7.08 10.74 1.58
CA TYR A 188 6.24 11.91 1.88
C TYR A 188 6.12 12.20 3.39
N ILE A 189 6.88 11.49 4.24
CA ILE A 189 7.00 11.74 5.69
C ILE A 189 8.11 12.73 5.98
#